data_AF-A0A946IYC4-F1
#
_entry.id   AF-A0A946IYC4-F1
#
_cell.length_a   1.000
_cell.length_b   1.000
_cell.length_c   1.000
_cell.angle_alpha   90.00
_cell.angle_beta   90.00
_cell.angle_gamma   90.00
#
_symmetry.space_group_name_H-M   'P 1'
#
loop_
_entity.id
_entity.type
_entity.pdbx_description
1 polymer ?
#
loop_
_entity_poly.entity_id
_entity_poly.type
_entity_poly.pdbx_seq_one_letter_code
_entity_poly.pdbx_strand_id
1 'polypeptide(L)'
;MDQKSTKKPIKMVLVRRGAITIPSVPTHKLQTYIRKRALLGTDEISGDGNSWIRVDRHYQLRKFFSNESQENTPEKIDLPGDPEFSEGPPNIENNLQKVADLLKDINES
;
A
#
# COMPACT_ATOMS: atom_id res chain seq x y z
N MET A 1 -17.47 -40.00 16.06
CA MET A 1 -16.09 -39.48 15.97
C MET A 1 -16.19 -38.09 15.38
N ASP A 2 -16.56 -37.11 16.19
CA ASP A 2 -16.83 -35.75 15.75
C ASP A 2 -15.51 -34.99 15.59
N GLN A 3 -15.10 -34.72 14.35
CA GLN A 3 -13.98 -33.84 14.05
C GLN A 3 -14.35 -32.41 14.44
N LYS A 4 -14.02 -32.04 15.68
CA LYS A 4 -14.11 -30.67 16.19
C LYS A 4 -13.10 -29.81 15.42
N SER A 5 -13.53 -29.21 14.31
CA SER A 5 -12.72 -28.27 13.53
C SER A 5 -12.46 -27.02 14.38
N THR A 6 -11.26 -26.92 14.97
CA THR A 6 -10.82 -25.79 15.79
C THR A 6 -10.45 -24.60 14.89
N LYS A 7 -11.45 -23.99 14.26
CA LYS A 7 -11.26 -22.77 13.48
C LYS A 7 -10.84 -21.64 14.43
N LYS A 8 -9.55 -21.27 14.40
CA LYS A 8 -9.05 -20.09 15.12
C LYS A 8 -9.81 -18.84 14.62
N PRO A 9 -10.27 -17.95 15.51
CA PRO A 9 -10.98 -16.75 15.11
C PRO A 9 -10.05 -15.85 14.27
N ILE A 10 -10.59 -15.32 13.16
CA ILE A 10 -9.87 -14.38 12.30
C ILE A 10 -9.74 -13.06 13.05
N LYS A 11 -8.51 -12.64 13.34
CA LYS A 11 -8.26 -11.33 13.93
C LYS A 11 -8.44 -10.24 12.87
N MET A 12 -9.25 -9.25 13.19
CA MET A 12 -9.55 -8.09 12.35
C MET A 12 -8.87 -6.85 12.93
N VAL A 13 -8.53 -5.90 12.07
CA VAL A 13 -8.01 -4.58 12.45
C VAL A 13 -8.73 -3.50 11.65
N LEU A 14 -8.75 -2.30 12.21
CA LEU A 14 -9.11 -1.10 11.49
C LEU A 14 -7.89 -0.57 10.74
N VAL A 15 -8.13 -0.02 9.56
CA VAL A 15 -7.14 0.72 8.78
C VAL A 15 -7.71 2.10 8.50
N ARG A 16 -6.92 3.16 8.66
CA ARG A 16 -7.33 4.50 8.24
C ARG A 16 -6.28 5.15 7.34
N ARG A 17 -6.77 5.97 6.42
CA ARG A 17 -5.99 6.84 5.54
C ARG A 17 -6.56 8.24 5.64
N GLY A 18 -5.90 9.09 6.42
CA GLY A 18 -6.43 10.41 6.75
C GLY A 18 -7.80 10.30 7.43
N ALA A 19 -8.83 10.86 6.81
CA ALA A 19 -10.21 10.84 7.32
C ALA A 19 -10.98 9.54 7.02
N ILE A 20 -10.48 8.69 6.11
CA ILE A 20 -11.18 7.47 5.68
C ILE A 20 -10.77 6.31 6.59
N THR A 21 -11.75 5.64 7.21
CA THR A 21 -11.51 4.46 8.05
C THR A 21 -12.22 3.22 7.48
N ILE A 22 -11.46 2.14 7.34
CA ILE A 22 -11.90 0.81 6.90
C ILE A 22 -11.92 -0.10 8.14
N PRO A 23 -13.10 -0.48 8.65
CA PRO A 23 -13.24 -1.07 9.99
C PRO A 23 -12.90 -2.56 10.07
N SER A 24 -12.77 -3.27 8.95
CA SER A 24 -12.78 -4.73 8.94
C SER A 24 -11.75 -5.31 7.97
N VAL A 25 -10.46 -5.15 8.33
CA VAL A 25 -9.35 -5.70 7.55
C VAL A 25 -8.78 -6.95 8.25
N PRO A 26 -8.79 -8.13 7.60
CA PRO A 26 -8.20 -9.32 8.18
C PRO A 26 -6.69 -9.19 8.32
N THR A 27 -6.18 -9.41 9.53
CA THR A 27 -4.75 -9.35 9.86
C THR A 27 -3.87 -10.22 8.95
N HIS A 28 -4.34 -11.42 8.60
CA HIS A 28 -3.61 -12.34 7.73
C HIS A 28 -3.46 -11.84 6.28
N LYS A 29 -4.25 -10.86 5.84
CA LYS A 29 -4.16 -10.28 4.49
C LYS A 29 -3.31 -9.00 4.43
N LEU A 30 -2.94 -8.42 5.58
CA LEU A 30 -2.18 -7.16 5.63
C LEU A 30 -0.89 -7.23 4.80
N GLN A 31 -0.14 -8.32 4.93
CA GLN A 31 1.09 -8.53 4.15
C GLN A 31 0.84 -8.51 2.64
N THR A 32 -0.23 -9.18 2.19
CA THR A 32 -0.62 -9.19 0.77
C THR A 32 -1.03 -7.79 0.31
N TYR A 33 -1.75 -7.04 1.15
CA TYR A 33 -2.15 -5.67 0.81
C TYR A 33 -0.95 -4.72 0.73
N ILE A 34 0.06 -4.90 1.58
CA ILE A 34 1.31 -4.13 1.49
C ILE A 34 2.03 -4.44 0.17
N ARG A 35 2.21 -5.73 -0.15
CA ARG A 35 2.87 -6.16 -1.40
C ARG A 35 2.14 -5.67 -2.65
N LYS A 36 0.80 -5.73 -2.66
CA LYS A 36 -0.05 -5.22 -3.74
C LYS A 36 -0.19 -3.69 -3.74
N ARG A 37 0.54 -2.98 -2.88
CA ARG A 37 0.48 -1.51 -2.72
C ARG A 37 -0.93 -0.97 -2.39
N ALA A 38 -1.83 -1.83 -1.92
CA ALA A 38 -3.16 -1.44 -1.47
C ALA A 38 -3.12 -0.82 -0.06
N LEU A 39 -2.21 -1.31 0.80
CA LEU A 39 -1.91 -0.75 2.11
C LEU A 39 -0.54 -0.06 2.04
N LEU A 40 -0.54 1.26 2.26
CA LEU A 40 0.65 2.10 2.18
C LEU A 40 1.32 2.22 3.55
N GLY A 41 2.62 2.54 3.55
CA GLY A 41 3.36 2.73 4.80
C GLY A 41 2.83 3.88 5.65
N THR A 42 2.30 4.91 4.99
CA THR A 42 1.68 6.09 5.60
C THR A 42 0.30 5.82 6.18
N ASP A 43 -0.34 4.70 5.81
CA ASP A 43 -1.63 4.32 6.39
C ASP A 43 -1.45 3.99 7.86
N GLU A 44 -2.54 4.03 8.62
CA GLU A 44 -2.52 3.71 10.04
C GLU A 44 -3.41 2.51 10.33
N ILE A 45 -2.99 1.66 11.26
CA ILE A 45 -3.75 0.50 11.71
C ILE A 45 -4.07 0.60 13.19
N SER A 46 -5.20 0.03 13.59
CA SER A 46 -5.63 -0.05 14.98
C SER A 46 -6.34 -1.37 15.26
N GLY A 47 -6.08 -1.96 16.43
CA GLY A 47 -6.80 -3.14 16.91
C GLY A 47 -8.03 -2.80 17.77
N ASP A 48 -8.05 -1.60 18.34
CA ASP A 48 -9.02 -1.15 19.34
C ASP A 48 -9.85 0.08 18.89
N GLY A 49 -9.49 0.71 17.76
CA GLY A 49 -10.07 1.94 17.25
C GLY A 49 -9.55 3.22 17.92
N ASN A 50 -8.75 3.10 18.97
CA ASN A 50 -8.26 4.22 19.78
C ASN A 50 -6.77 4.48 19.54
N SER A 51 -5.99 3.40 19.46
CA SER A 51 -4.54 3.44 19.30
C SER A 51 -4.20 3.20 17.84
N TRP A 52 -3.64 4.22 17.18
CA TRP A 52 -3.31 4.18 15.76
C TRP A 52 -1.82 4.24 15.56
N ILE A 53 -1.31 3.36 14.70
CA ILE A 53 0.11 3.29 14.35
C ILE A 53 0.27 3.19 12.85
N ARG A 54 1.23 3.95 12.32
CA ARG A 54 1.58 3.86 10.89
C ARG A 54 2.07 2.45 10.54
N VAL A 55 1.64 1.94 9.39
CA VAL A 55 1.97 0.57 8.98
C VAL A 55 3.48 0.39 8.80
N ASP A 56 4.19 1.41 8.30
CA ASP A 56 5.65 1.40 8.15
C ASP A 56 6.43 1.44 9.47
N ARG A 57 5.81 1.90 10.57
CA ARG A 57 6.41 1.91 11.90
C ARG A 57 6.02 0.70 12.75
N HIS A 58 5.01 -0.05 12.32
CA HIS A 58 4.54 -1.20 13.08
C HIS A 58 5.61 -2.30 13.16
N TYR A 59 5.86 -2.79 14.37
CA TYR A 59 6.98 -3.70 14.69
C TYR A 59 7.10 -4.89 13.73
N GLN A 60 5.97 -5.51 13.37
CA GLN A 60 5.94 -6.68 12.48
C GLN A 60 5.85 -6.34 11.00
N LEU A 61 5.33 -5.16 10.63
CA LEU A 61 5.01 -4.83 9.25
C LEU A 61 6.08 -3.96 8.59
N ARG A 62 6.85 -3.19 9.36
CA ARG A 62 7.94 -2.33 8.88
C ARG A 62 8.91 -3.02 7.92
N LYS A 63 9.18 -4.31 8.13
CA LYS A 63 10.05 -5.13 7.28
C LYS A 63 9.56 -5.27 5.82
N PHE A 64 8.27 -5.05 5.57
CA PHE A 64 7.71 -5.09 4.22
C PHE A 64 7.84 -3.74 3.48
N PHE A 65 8.37 -2.71 4.16
CA PHE A 65 8.61 -1.37 3.60
C PHE A 65 10.10 -1.02 3.51
N SER A 66 10.97 -1.74 4.23
CA SER A 66 12.41 -1.59 4.08
C SER A 66 12.87 -2.12 2.72
N ASN A 67 13.67 -1.32 2.03
CA ASN A 67 14.11 -1.55 0.66
C ASN A 67 15.15 -2.66 0.57
N GLU A 68 14.69 -3.90 0.60
CA GLU A 68 15.36 -5.03 -0.05
C GLU A 68 14.45 -5.50 -1.17
N SER A 69 14.57 -4.80 -2.32
CA SER A 69 14.35 -5.32 -3.67
C SER A 69 13.32 -6.45 -3.76
N GLN A 70 12.04 -6.11 -3.60
CA GLN A 70 10.97 -6.92 -4.18
C GLN A 70 10.86 -6.54 -5.66
N GLU A 71 11.88 -6.94 -6.41
CA GLU A 71 11.71 -7.44 -7.77
C GLU A 71 10.77 -8.65 -7.67
N ASN A 72 9.46 -8.40 -7.55
CA ASN A 72 8.48 -9.36 -8.03
C ASN A 72 8.10 -8.86 -9.41
N THR A 73 8.96 -9.23 -10.35
CA THR A 73 8.56 -9.70 -11.67
C THR A 73 7.10 -10.17 -11.67
N PRO A 74 6.22 -9.63 -12.53
CA PRO A 74 5.01 -10.37 -12.88
C PRO A 74 5.46 -11.72 -13.46
N GLU A 75 4.73 -12.78 -13.12
CA GLU A 75 4.95 -14.11 -13.67
C GLU A 75 5.21 -14.04 -15.17
N LYS A 76 6.37 -14.57 -15.54
CA LYS A 76 6.91 -14.66 -16.89
C LYS A 76 5.88 -15.35 -17.79
N ILE A 77 5.20 -14.57 -18.64
CA ILE A 77 4.60 -15.08 -19.87
C ILE A 77 5.73 -14.95 -20.89
N ASP A 78 6.30 -16.08 -21.31
CA ASP A 78 7.45 -16.15 -22.22
C ASP A 78 7.15 -15.43 -23.55
N LEU A 79 7.77 -14.26 -23.76
CA LEU A 79 8.02 -13.69 -25.08
C LEU A 79 9.54 -13.41 -25.21
N PRO A 80 10.20 -13.82 -26.31
CA PRO A 80 11.65 -13.75 -26.42
C PRO A 80 12.11 -12.37 -26.88
N GLY A 81 13.05 -11.76 -26.15
CA GLY A 81 13.74 -10.55 -26.58
C GLY A 81 14.64 -9.97 -25.49
N ASP A 82 15.95 -10.04 -25.72
CA ASP A 82 17.09 -9.51 -24.94
C ASP A 82 17.07 -7.96 -24.79
N PRO A 83 17.98 -7.30 -24.03
CA PRO A 83 17.61 -6.35 -22.99
C PRO A 83 18.16 -4.93 -23.24
N GLU A 84 17.35 -3.90 -22.98
CA GLU A 84 17.87 -2.54 -22.78
C GLU A 84 17.30 -1.90 -21.52
N PHE A 85 18.21 -1.39 -20.72
CA PHE A 85 17.95 -0.58 -19.53
C PHE A 85 17.27 0.73 -19.89
N SER A 86 16.28 1.11 -19.06
CA SER A 86 16.02 2.49 -18.62
C SER A 86 15.65 3.53 -19.68
N GLU A 87 14.36 3.88 -19.77
CA GLU A 87 13.95 5.28 -19.94
C GLU A 87 12.58 5.54 -19.28
N GLY A 88 12.43 6.76 -18.75
CA GLY A 88 11.60 7.12 -17.60
C GLY A 88 10.07 7.02 -17.74
N PRO A 89 9.32 7.23 -16.64
CA PRO A 89 7.87 7.19 -16.66
C PRO A 89 7.30 8.33 -17.53
N PRO A 90 6.23 8.08 -18.29
CA PRO A 90 5.71 9.02 -19.25
C PRO A 90 5.05 10.22 -18.56
N ASN A 91 5.50 11.41 -18.93
CA ASN A 91 4.70 12.63 -19.00
C ASN A 91 4.05 13.11 -17.67
N ILE A 92 4.86 13.31 -16.64
CA ILE A 92 4.43 13.96 -15.38
C ILE A 92 4.52 15.51 -15.49
N GLU A 93 5.39 16.05 -16.35
CA GLU A 93 5.63 17.49 -16.45
C GLU A 93 4.39 18.30 -16.87
N ASN A 94 3.57 17.76 -17.80
CA ASN A 94 2.39 18.48 -18.30
C ASN A 94 1.30 18.62 -17.23
N ASN A 95 1.20 17.67 -16.31
CA ASN A 95 0.24 17.74 -15.20
C ASN A 95 0.71 18.74 -14.15
N LEU A 96 2.00 18.78 -13.83
CA LEU A 96 2.53 19.67 -12.79
C LEU A 96 2.43 21.15 -13.19
N GLN A 97 2.67 21.47 -14.47
CA GLN A 97 2.53 22.83 -14.99
C GLN A 97 1.10 23.36 -14.88
N LYS A 98 0.10 22.52 -15.24
CA LYS A 98 -1.32 22.90 -15.14
C LYS A 98 -1.77 23.21 -13.71
N VAL A 99 -1.26 22.47 -12.71
CA VAL A 99 -1.57 22.77 -11.31
C VAL A 99 -0.88 24.05 -10.85
N ALA A 100 0.35 24.30 -11.31
CA ALA A 100 1.07 25.54 -10.99
C ALA A 100 0.36 26.78 -11.56
N ASP A 101 -0.14 26.71 -12.79
CA ASP A 101 -0.84 27.83 -13.43
C ASP A 101 -2.16 28.14 -12.72
N LEU A 102 -2.94 27.12 -12.33
CA LEU A 102 -4.19 27.31 -11.57
C LEU A 102 -3.96 27.94 -10.19
N LEU A 103 -2.87 27.57 -9.51
CA LEU A 103 -2.52 28.16 -8.21
C LEU A 103 -2.10 29.63 -8.33
N LYS A 104 -1.60 30.05 -9.49
CA LYS A 104 -1.23 31.44 -9.73
C LYS A 104 -2.47 32.32 -9.90
N ASP A 105 -3.45 31.88 -10.68
CA ASP A 105 -4.70 32.60 -10.92
C ASP A 105 -5.49 32.89 -9.61
N ILE A 106 -5.42 31.98 -8.63
CA ILE A 106 -6.09 32.13 -7.33
C ILE A 106 -5.43 33.22 -6.46
N ASN A 107 -4.12 33.42 -6.56
CA ASN A 107 -3.39 34.38 -5.72
C ASN A 107 -3.37 35.80 -6.30
N GLU A 108 -3.82 35.99 -7.55
CA GLU A 108 -3.84 37.28 -8.25
C GLU A 108 -5.26 37.87 -8.40
N SER A 109 -6.28 37.32 -7.70
CA SER A 109 -7.68 37.84 -7.67
C SER A 109 -8.05 38.60 -6.40
#